data_AF-A0A7K4X444-F1
#
_entry.id   AF-A0A7K4X444-F1
#
_cell.length_a   1.000
_cell.length_b   1.000
_cell.length_c   1.000
_cell.angle_alpha   90.00
_cell.angle_beta   90.00
_cell.angle_gamma   90.00
#
_symmetry.space_group_name_H-M   'P 1'
#
loop_
_entity.id
_entity.type
_entity.pdbx_description
1 polymer ?
#
loop_
_entity_poly.entity_id
_entity_poly.type
_entity_poly.pdbx_seq_one_letter_code
_entity_poly.pdbx_strand_id
1 'polypeptide(L)'
;SFAEKEKRECQAVVDGLRDTLDVRNATIESLQKVLGETEMLCSSLKQQMKFLEQQQEDNRSSKEEARRLRSKLRAMERIELLLQSQRPEVEEMIRETGVGQAAVEQLAVYCVSLKKEYENLKEARKMSGEMTEKLKKELFSVNNELQKTTSELQKTKEELKGTQKDLKNADKEILSLKKKIDILQDTLKVPSATRETLSRLVFESPVPVELQHPKLHRPAHSDEINLDATYEVDTPEHQPCTAPFSFAKRQKLDKKPPPVVNLAKKVLKETVENGADDLEDDDALKGLLPAFIRSSVLSKKPSLGVLLGSHKNMGSVRTGYDGMGGRTKFIEPVS
;
A
#
# COMPACT_ATOMS: atom_id res chain seq x y z
N SER A 1 -0.70 90.03 -25.25
CA SER A 1 -0.33 89.47 -26.58
C SER A 1 -0.56 87.95 -26.55
N PHE A 2 -0.62 87.28 -27.71
CA PHE A 2 -0.76 85.81 -27.79
C PHE A 2 0.27 85.07 -26.89
N ALA A 3 1.51 85.57 -26.87
CA ALA A 3 2.60 85.06 -26.05
C ALA A 3 2.34 85.07 -24.52
N GLU A 4 1.54 86.00 -24.00
CA GLU A 4 1.25 86.09 -22.56
C GLU A 4 0.20 85.06 -22.12
N LYS A 5 -0.74 84.73 -23.01
CA LYS A 5 -1.71 83.65 -22.81
C LYS A 5 -1.01 82.29 -22.85
N GLU A 6 -0.14 82.06 -23.84
CA GLU A 6 0.68 80.85 -23.93
C GLU A 6 1.59 80.68 -22.70
N LYS A 7 2.20 81.76 -22.19
CA LYS A 7 3.00 81.72 -20.95
C LYS A 7 2.17 81.27 -19.74
N ARG A 8 0.92 81.75 -19.62
CA ARG A 8 0.02 81.37 -18.52
C ARG A 8 -0.43 79.91 -18.62
N GLU A 9 -0.74 79.45 -19.83
CA GLU A 9 -1.09 78.05 -20.08
C GLU A 9 0.10 77.12 -19.81
N CYS A 10 1.30 77.49 -20.25
CA CYS A 10 2.53 76.75 -19.95
C CYS A 10 2.80 76.70 -18.43
N GLN A 11 2.60 77.80 -17.71
CA GLN A 11 2.74 77.82 -16.25
C GLN A 11 1.71 76.90 -15.57
N ALA A 12 0.45 76.91 -15.99
CA ALA A 12 -0.58 76.03 -15.46
C ALA A 12 -0.27 74.54 -15.70
N VAL A 13 0.33 74.20 -16.85
CA VAL A 13 0.81 72.84 -17.14
C VAL A 13 1.97 72.48 -16.21
N VAL A 14 2.93 73.38 -16.00
CA VAL A 14 4.07 73.15 -15.08
C VAL A 14 3.59 72.95 -13.64
N ASP A 15 2.64 73.76 -13.18
CA ASP A 15 2.07 73.63 -11.84
C ASP A 15 1.30 72.31 -11.68
N GLY A 16 0.49 71.93 -12.67
CA GLY A 16 -0.22 70.64 -12.66
C GLY A 16 0.72 69.42 -12.71
N LEU A 17 1.83 69.51 -13.44
CA LEU A 17 2.89 68.49 -13.44
C LEU A 17 3.58 68.40 -12.08
N ARG A 18 3.79 69.53 -11.40
CA ARG A 18 4.37 69.58 -10.05
C ARG A 18 3.45 68.93 -9.02
N ASP A 19 2.17 69.28 -9.02
CA ASP A 19 1.18 68.66 -8.13
C ASP A 19 1.10 67.14 -8.36
N THR A 20 1.15 66.70 -9.63
CA THR A 20 1.17 65.28 -9.97
C THR A 20 2.43 64.58 -9.45
N LEU A 21 3.59 65.25 -9.55
CA LEU A 21 4.86 64.73 -9.02
C LEU A 21 4.83 64.63 -7.49
N ASP A 22 4.27 65.61 -6.80
CA ASP A 22 4.17 65.62 -5.34
C ASP A 22 3.25 64.49 -4.85
N VAL A 23 2.09 64.27 -5.49
CA VAL A 23 1.20 63.14 -5.18
C VAL A 23 1.89 61.79 -5.45
N ARG A 24 2.64 61.69 -6.55
CA ARG A 24 3.43 60.49 -6.89
C ARG A 24 4.49 60.21 -5.83
N ASN A 25 5.23 61.24 -5.40
CA ASN A 25 6.26 61.12 -4.36
C ASN A 25 5.65 60.66 -3.02
N ALA A 26 4.56 61.29 -2.58
CA ALA A 26 3.86 60.88 -1.36
C ALA A 26 3.35 59.43 -1.42
N THR A 27 2.88 59.00 -2.60
CA THR A 27 2.46 57.61 -2.81
C THR A 27 3.64 56.65 -2.72
N ILE A 28 4.78 56.99 -3.33
CA ILE A 28 6.01 56.19 -3.27
C ILE A 28 6.49 56.02 -1.82
N GLU A 29 6.53 57.12 -1.05
CA GLU A 29 6.92 57.08 0.37
C GLU A 29 5.97 56.20 1.19
N SER A 30 4.66 56.31 0.98
CA SER A 30 3.67 55.45 1.64
C SER A 30 3.86 53.97 1.28
N LEU A 31 4.11 53.67 0.00
CA LEU A 31 4.34 52.29 -0.45
C LEU A 31 5.64 51.72 0.10
N GLN A 32 6.72 52.51 0.16
CA GLN A 32 7.98 52.11 0.77
C GLN A 32 7.82 51.79 2.26
N LYS A 33 7.04 52.60 2.98
CA LYS A 33 6.74 52.33 4.39
C LYS A 33 6.00 51.00 4.58
N VAL A 34 4.93 50.78 3.80
CA VAL A 34 4.16 49.52 3.86
C VAL A 34 5.04 48.33 3.48
N LEU A 35 5.89 48.48 2.45
CA LEU A 35 6.83 47.43 2.05
C LEU A 35 7.75 47.06 3.22
N GLY A 36 8.39 48.03 3.87
CA GLY A 36 9.25 47.78 5.04
C GLY A 36 8.52 47.11 6.20
N GLU A 37 7.28 47.53 6.51
CA GLU A 37 6.43 46.89 7.51
C GLU A 37 6.14 45.41 7.16
N THR A 38 5.82 45.13 5.89
CA THR A 38 5.58 43.76 5.43
C THR A 38 6.84 42.90 5.44
N GLU A 39 8.01 43.45 5.13
CA GLU A 39 9.30 42.73 5.20
C GLU A 39 9.66 42.36 6.65
N MET A 40 9.43 43.26 7.59
CA MET A 40 9.60 42.99 9.02
C MET A 40 8.64 41.89 9.51
N LEU A 41 7.36 41.95 9.10
CA LEU A 41 6.37 40.92 9.42
C LEU A 41 6.77 39.56 8.85
N CYS A 42 7.16 39.50 7.57
CA CYS A 42 7.65 38.27 6.93
C CYS A 42 8.86 37.69 7.66
N SER A 43 9.81 38.55 8.07
CA SER A 43 11.00 38.14 8.84
C SER A 43 10.61 37.55 10.19
N SER A 44 9.67 38.18 10.90
CA SER A 44 9.15 37.69 12.18
C SER A 44 8.43 36.34 12.04
N LEU A 45 7.53 36.22 11.07
CA LEU A 45 6.82 34.97 10.79
C LEU A 45 7.78 33.84 10.45
N LYS A 46 8.81 34.11 9.64
CA LYS A 46 9.85 33.12 9.31
C LYS A 46 10.62 32.66 10.54
N GLN A 47 10.90 33.56 11.49
CA GLN A 47 11.54 33.19 12.75
C GLN A 47 10.61 32.35 13.64
N GLN A 48 9.31 32.70 13.70
CA GLN A 48 8.31 31.92 14.43
C GLN A 48 8.14 30.51 13.85
N MET A 49 8.08 30.37 12.52
CA MET A 49 8.01 29.07 11.86
C MET A 49 9.21 28.18 12.23
N LYS A 50 10.43 28.72 12.15
CA LYS A 50 11.65 27.98 12.55
C LYS A 50 11.62 27.56 14.02
N PHE A 51 11.16 28.43 14.90
CA PHE A 51 11.02 28.09 16.32
C PHE A 51 10.03 26.95 16.53
N LEU A 52 8.88 26.96 15.85
CA LEU A 52 7.88 25.90 15.93
C LEU A 52 8.38 24.57 15.34
N GLU A 53 9.11 24.62 14.23
CA GLU A 53 9.76 23.44 13.63
C GLU A 53 10.75 22.80 14.61
N GLN A 54 11.59 23.61 15.26
CA GLN A 54 12.53 23.13 16.28
C GLN A 54 11.79 22.52 17.47
N GLN A 55 10.77 23.20 18.00
CA GLN A 55 9.95 22.68 19.10
C GLN A 55 9.25 21.36 18.74
N GLN A 56 8.82 21.21 17.49
CA GLN A 56 8.21 19.96 17.02
C GLN A 56 9.22 18.81 16.99
N GLU A 57 10.45 19.06 16.54
CA GLU A 57 11.52 18.07 16.52
C GLU A 57 11.94 17.66 17.94
N ASP A 58 12.13 18.64 18.83
CA ASP A 58 12.47 18.39 20.24
C ASP A 58 11.37 17.57 20.94
N ASN A 59 10.10 17.89 20.69
CA ASN A 59 8.97 17.12 21.21
C ASN A 59 8.90 15.70 20.61
N ARG A 60 9.24 15.54 19.32
CA ARG A 60 9.26 14.23 18.64
C ARG A 60 10.35 13.35 19.24
N SER A 61 11.57 13.86 19.39
CA SER A 61 12.70 13.14 19.99
C SER A 61 12.44 12.78 21.45
N SER A 62 11.92 13.72 22.25
CA SER A 62 11.54 13.47 23.65
C SER A 62 10.46 12.38 23.78
N LYS A 63 9.43 12.39 22.90
CA LYS A 63 8.40 11.35 22.88
C LYS A 63 8.96 9.97 22.54
N GLU A 64 9.88 9.89 21.59
CA GLU A 64 10.52 8.63 21.21
C GLU A 64 11.39 8.09 22.36
N GLU A 65 12.16 8.95 23.02
CA GLU A 65 12.91 8.55 24.21
C GLU A 65 11.99 8.08 25.34
N ALA A 66 10.89 8.78 25.61
CA ALA A 66 9.92 8.36 26.62
C ALA A 66 9.31 6.99 26.28
N ARG A 67 9.02 6.73 25.00
CA ARG A 67 8.53 5.42 24.54
C ARG A 67 9.58 4.33 24.73
N ARG A 68 10.84 4.60 24.38
CA ARG A 68 11.97 3.69 24.58
C ARG A 68 12.17 3.36 26.06
N LEU A 69 12.18 4.36 26.93
CA LEU A 69 12.33 4.20 28.38
C LEU A 69 11.16 3.41 28.99
N ARG A 70 9.91 3.71 28.63
CA ARG A 70 8.74 2.93 29.08
C ARG A 70 8.84 1.47 28.65
N SER A 71 9.34 1.21 27.44
CA SER A 71 9.52 -0.16 26.94
C SER A 71 10.58 -0.91 27.73
N LYS A 72 11.69 -0.24 28.07
CA LYS A 72 12.76 -0.79 28.93
C LYS A 72 12.26 -1.04 30.35
N LEU A 73 11.51 -0.10 30.93
CA LEU A 73 10.91 -0.25 32.27
C LEU A 73 10.00 -1.47 32.32
N ARG A 74 9.07 -1.61 31.36
CA ARG A 74 8.21 -2.79 31.27
C ARG A 74 9.00 -4.10 31.13
N ALA A 75 10.15 -4.08 30.45
CA ALA A 75 11.01 -5.26 30.35
C ALA A 75 11.64 -5.60 31.70
N MET A 76 12.13 -4.60 32.43
CA MET A 76 12.67 -4.76 33.78
C MET A 76 11.61 -5.26 34.77
N GLU A 77 10.41 -4.66 34.76
CA GLU A 77 9.27 -5.08 35.60
C GLU A 77 8.89 -6.56 35.36
N ARG A 78 8.90 -7.01 34.09
CA ARG A 78 8.67 -8.43 33.76
C ARG A 78 9.78 -9.36 34.29
N ILE A 79 11.04 -8.93 34.22
CA ILE A 79 12.17 -9.70 34.76
C ILE A 79 12.07 -9.77 36.27
N GLU A 80 11.76 -8.66 36.94
CA GLU A 80 11.57 -8.61 38.39
C GLU A 80 10.46 -9.55 38.84
N LEU A 81 9.31 -9.53 38.15
CA LEU A 81 8.21 -10.44 38.44
C LEU A 81 8.64 -11.92 38.32
N LEU A 82 9.40 -12.27 37.28
CA LEU A 82 9.92 -13.62 37.11
C LEU A 82 10.85 -14.01 38.27
N LEU A 83 11.81 -13.16 38.62
CA LEU A 83 12.75 -13.40 39.71
C LEU A 83 12.03 -13.55 41.06
N GLN A 84 11.05 -12.70 41.34
CA GLN A 84 10.23 -12.80 42.56
C GLN A 84 9.41 -14.08 42.60
N SER A 85 8.81 -14.49 41.47
CA SER A 85 8.01 -15.73 41.40
C SER A 85 8.83 -17.00 41.64
N GLN A 86 10.10 -17.01 41.25
CA GLN A 86 11.01 -18.17 41.34
C GLN A 86 11.78 -18.23 42.66
N ARG A 87 11.90 -17.08 43.35
CA ARG A 87 12.60 -16.97 44.63
C ARG A 87 12.17 -17.99 45.70
N PRO A 88 10.87 -18.20 46.00
CA PRO A 88 10.48 -19.13 47.06
C PRO A 88 10.87 -20.57 46.76
N GLU A 89 10.76 -21.00 45.49
CA GLU A 89 11.15 -22.34 45.03
C GLU A 89 12.65 -22.57 45.20
N VAL A 90 13.48 -21.58 44.82
CA VAL A 90 14.93 -21.64 45.03
C VAL A 90 15.29 -21.67 46.52
N GLU A 91 14.61 -20.87 47.34
CA GLU A 91 14.82 -20.86 48.79
C GLU A 91 14.43 -22.21 49.43
N GLU A 92 13.39 -22.87 48.94
CA GLU A 92 12.99 -24.22 49.35
C GLU A 92 14.04 -25.27 48.95
N MET A 93 14.47 -25.27 47.70
CA MET A 93 15.53 -26.15 47.20
C MET A 93 16.82 -26.02 48.03
N ILE A 94 17.22 -24.80 48.39
CA ILE A 94 18.41 -24.57 49.25
C ILE A 94 18.20 -25.17 50.64
N ARG A 95 17.00 -25.03 51.23
CA ARG A 95 16.69 -25.64 52.53
C ARG A 95 16.72 -27.17 52.47
N GLU A 96 16.19 -27.78 51.41
CA GLU A 96 16.18 -29.23 51.21
C GLU A 96 17.57 -29.81 50.97
N THR A 97 18.40 -29.11 50.19
CA THR A 97 19.77 -29.56 49.89
C THR A 97 20.65 -29.52 51.15
N GLY A 98 20.33 -28.64 52.10
CA GLY A 98 21.01 -28.56 53.40
C GLY A 98 22.37 -27.87 53.33
N VAL A 99 23.22 -28.14 54.32
CA VAL A 99 24.55 -27.51 54.48
C VAL A 99 25.67 -28.54 54.48
N GLY A 100 26.80 -28.22 53.85
CA GLY A 100 28.00 -29.06 53.81
C GLY A 100 28.59 -29.22 52.40
N GLN A 101 29.73 -29.90 52.30
CA GLN A 101 30.48 -30.04 51.04
C GLN A 101 29.66 -30.74 49.95
N ALA A 102 28.94 -31.82 50.28
CA ALA A 102 28.11 -32.56 49.33
C ALA A 102 26.94 -31.70 48.78
N ALA A 103 26.34 -30.86 49.64
CA ALA A 103 25.29 -29.92 49.24
C ALA A 103 25.82 -28.87 48.24
N VAL A 104 27.04 -28.35 48.50
CA VAL A 104 27.72 -27.41 47.61
C VAL A 104 28.02 -28.05 46.25
N GLU A 105 28.51 -29.28 46.24
CA GLU A 105 28.79 -30.03 44.99
C GLU A 105 27.53 -30.25 44.16
N GLN A 106 26.41 -30.64 44.81
CA GLN A 106 25.12 -30.82 44.13
C GLN A 106 24.60 -29.50 43.54
N LEU A 107 24.62 -28.40 44.29
CA LEU A 107 24.22 -27.08 43.79
C LEU A 107 25.12 -26.59 42.65
N ALA A 108 26.42 -26.89 42.70
CA ALA A 108 27.35 -26.56 41.63
C ALA A 108 27.01 -27.32 40.33
N VAL A 109 26.74 -28.63 40.43
CA VAL A 109 26.29 -29.44 39.28
C VAL A 109 24.98 -28.92 38.70
N TYR A 110 24.03 -28.55 39.56
CA TYR A 110 22.76 -27.95 39.14
C TYR A 110 22.97 -26.62 38.40
N CYS A 111 23.76 -25.70 38.96
CA CYS A 111 24.09 -24.43 38.31
C CYS A 111 24.77 -24.61 36.95
N VAL A 112 25.70 -25.55 36.83
CA VAL A 112 26.38 -25.85 35.55
C VAL A 112 25.39 -26.38 34.52
N SER A 113 24.50 -27.29 34.93
CA SER A 113 23.46 -27.85 34.06
C SER A 113 22.48 -26.78 33.59
N LEU A 114 22.01 -25.92 34.50
CA LEU A 114 21.10 -24.83 34.19
C LEU A 114 21.75 -23.79 33.25
N LYS A 115 23.02 -23.46 33.46
CA LYS A 115 23.78 -22.59 32.56
C LYS A 115 23.88 -23.17 31.15
N LYS A 116 24.12 -24.48 31.02
CA LYS A 116 24.18 -25.16 29.72
C LYS A 116 22.83 -25.09 28.99
N GLU A 117 21.75 -25.40 29.68
CA GLU A 117 20.39 -25.29 29.11
C GLU A 117 20.03 -23.85 28.71
N TYR A 118 20.42 -22.86 29.51
CA TYR A 118 20.22 -21.45 29.15
C TYR A 118 20.95 -21.06 27.85
N GLU A 119 22.21 -21.45 27.69
CA GLU A 119 22.96 -21.15 26.46
C GLU A 119 22.35 -21.88 25.25
N ASN A 120 21.92 -23.14 25.41
CA ASN A 120 21.19 -23.87 24.36
C ASN A 120 19.91 -23.13 23.95
N LEU A 121 19.12 -22.67 24.92
CA LEU A 121 17.87 -21.94 24.67
C LEU A 121 18.13 -20.58 24.01
N LYS A 122 19.20 -19.90 24.41
CA LYS A 122 19.64 -18.63 23.82
C LYS A 122 20.04 -18.81 22.36
N GLU A 123 20.76 -19.88 22.02
CA GLU A 123 21.10 -20.23 20.64
C GLU A 123 19.84 -20.59 19.84
N ALA A 124 18.97 -21.46 20.37
CA ALA A 124 17.71 -21.82 19.73
C ALA A 124 16.82 -20.59 19.45
N ARG A 125 16.76 -19.65 20.40
CA ARG A 125 16.05 -18.37 20.23
C ARG A 125 16.68 -17.51 19.13
N LYS A 126 18.01 -17.45 19.05
CA LYS A 126 18.73 -16.75 17.98
C LYS A 126 18.36 -17.33 16.61
N MET A 127 18.44 -18.65 16.47
CA MET A 127 18.10 -19.36 15.23
C MET A 127 16.62 -19.16 14.83
N SER A 128 15.71 -19.21 15.81
CA SER A 128 14.28 -18.93 15.62
C SER A 128 14.04 -17.48 15.14
N GLY A 129 14.77 -16.51 15.69
CA GLY A 129 14.74 -15.12 15.25
C GLY A 129 15.21 -14.95 13.80
N GLU A 130 16.34 -15.56 13.43
CA GLU A 130 16.86 -15.54 12.06
C GLU A 130 15.87 -16.16 11.06
N MET A 131 15.23 -17.27 11.43
CA MET A 131 14.19 -17.90 10.60
C MET A 131 12.95 -17.00 10.45
N THR A 132 12.51 -16.35 11.53
CA THR A 132 11.38 -15.42 11.49
C THR A 132 11.65 -14.25 10.55
N GLU A 133 12.87 -13.69 10.57
CA GLU A 133 13.25 -12.61 9.65
C GLU A 133 13.35 -13.09 8.20
N LYS A 134 13.80 -14.32 7.94
CA LYS A 134 13.76 -14.93 6.60
C LYS A 134 12.32 -15.04 6.09
N LEU A 135 11.42 -15.61 6.90
CA LEU A 135 10.00 -15.76 6.54
C LEU A 135 9.31 -14.41 6.31
N LYS A 136 9.64 -13.37 7.08
CA LYS A 136 9.13 -12.01 6.82
C LYS A 136 9.54 -11.47 5.45
N LYS A 137 10.81 -11.68 5.05
CA LYS A 137 11.31 -11.26 3.74
C LYS A 137 10.62 -12.03 2.61
N GLU A 138 10.49 -13.34 2.76
CA GLU A 138 9.78 -14.19 1.80
C GLU A 138 8.32 -13.79 1.66
N LEU A 139 7.62 -13.57 2.78
CA LEU A 139 6.24 -13.09 2.81
C LEU A 139 6.11 -11.75 2.07
N PHE A 140 7.01 -10.80 2.32
CA PHE A 140 7.01 -9.53 1.61
C PHE A 140 7.20 -9.70 0.10
N SER A 141 8.11 -10.58 -0.33
CA SER A 141 8.35 -10.89 -1.74
C SER A 141 7.10 -11.49 -2.40
N VAL A 142 6.53 -12.53 -1.79
CA VAL A 142 5.33 -13.21 -2.29
C VAL A 142 4.14 -12.25 -2.31
N ASN A 143 4.00 -11.38 -1.32
CA ASN A 143 2.92 -10.39 -1.28
C ASN A 143 3.04 -9.37 -2.43
N ASN A 144 4.26 -8.92 -2.75
CA ASN A 144 4.49 -8.03 -3.89
C ASN A 144 4.19 -8.72 -5.23
N GLU A 145 4.62 -9.96 -5.40
CA GLU A 145 4.29 -10.77 -6.59
C GLU A 145 2.78 -11.02 -6.72
N LEU A 146 2.11 -11.31 -5.60
CA LEU A 146 0.66 -11.47 -5.54
C LEU A 146 -0.06 -10.18 -5.94
N GLN A 147 0.39 -9.03 -5.45
CA GLN A 147 -0.19 -7.73 -5.83
C GLN A 147 -0.02 -7.47 -7.33
N LYS A 148 1.16 -7.75 -7.89
CA LYS A 148 1.45 -7.60 -9.33
C LYS A 148 0.54 -8.51 -10.17
N THR A 149 0.52 -9.81 -9.88
CA THR A 149 -0.31 -10.79 -10.60
C THR A 149 -1.80 -10.48 -10.48
N THR A 150 -2.26 -10.00 -9.32
CA THR A 150 -3.65 -9.56 -9.14
C THR A 150 -3.99 -8.37 -10.04
N SER A 151 -3.08 -7.39 -10.17
CA SER A 151 -3.29 -6.24 -11.06
C SER A 151 -3.31 -6.64 -12.54
N GLU A 152 -2.45 -7.57 -12.95
CA GLU A 152 -2.42 -8.11 -14.32
C GLU A 152 -3.69 -8.92 -14.63
N LEU A 153 -4.16 -9.73 -13.67
CA LEU A 153 -5.42 -10.47 -13.79
C LEU A 153 -6.62 -9.54 -13.93
N GLN A 154 -6.66 -8.45 -13.16
CA GLN A 154 -7.74 -7.46 -13.28
C GLN A 154 -7.73 -6.77 -14.66
N LYS A 155 -6.54 -6.42 -15.18
CA LYS A 155 -6.38 -5.84 -16.52
C LYS A 155 -6.89 -6.79 -17.61
N THR A 156 -6.46 -8.05 -17.59
CA THR A 156 -6.89 -9.07 -18.58
C THR A 156 -8.40 -9.35 -18.50
N LYS A 157 -8.99 -9.31 -17.30
CA LYS A 157 -10.44 -9.43 -17.11
C LYS A 157 -11.20 -8.25 -17.74
N GLU A 158 -10.67 -7.04 -17.68
CA GLU A 158 -11.25 -5.86 -18.32
C GLU A 158 -11.14 -5.95 -19.85
N GLU A 159 -9.98 -6.35 -20.37
CA GLU A 159 -9.77 -6.61 -21.81
C GLU A 159 -10.73 -7.68 -22.34
N LEU A 160 -10.92 -8.78 -21.61
CA LEU A 160 -11.88 -9.84 -21.96
C LEU A 160 -13.33 -9.34 -22.01
N LYS A 161 -13.73 -8.45 -21.09
CA LYS A 161 -15.05 -7.82 -21.15
C LYS A 161 -15.21 -6.93 -22.38
N GLY A 162 -14.15 -6.23 -22.77
CA GLY A 162 -14.09 -5.44 -23.99
C GLY A 162 -14.29 -6.31 -25.23
N THR A 163 -13.48 -7.35 -25.39
CA THR A 163 -13.58 -8.27 -26.55
C THR A 163 -14.91 -9.01 -26.60
N GLN A 164 -15.49 -9.37 -25.45
CA GLN A 164 -16.83 -9.96 -25.38
C GLN A 164 -17.92 -8.99 -25.89
N LYS A 165 -17.79 -7.69 -25.59
CA LYS A 165 -18.71 -6.67 -26.09
C LYS A 165 -18.59 -6.53 -27.62
N ASP A 166 -17.36 -6.53 -28.13
CA ASP A 166 -17.09 -6.43 -29.57
C ASP A 166 -17.63 -7.65 -30.32
N LEU A 167 -17.44 -8.86 -29.79
CA LEU A 167 -18.00 -10.08 -30.34
C LEU A 167 -19.54 -10.01 -30.45
N LYS A 168 -20.22 -9.57 -29.38
CA LYS A 168 -21.68 -9.38 -29.39
C LYS A 168 -22.14 -8.33 -30.42
N ASN A 169 -21.33 -7.31 -30.68
CA ASN A 169 -21.63 -6.31 -31.70
C ASN A 169 -21.48 -6.89 -33.10
N ALA A 170 -20.40 -7.65 -33.35
CA ALA A 170 -20.19 -8.36 -34.61
C ALA A 170 -21.33 -9.35 -34.89
N ASP A 171 -21.79 -10.10 -33.89
CA ASP A 171 -22.94 -11.01 -34.03
C ASP A 171 -24.22 -10.27 -34.45
N LYS A 172 -24.49 -9.09 -33.87
CA LYS A 172 -25.63 -8.25 -34.27
C LYS A 172 -25.51 -7.76 -35.71
N GLU A 173 -24.31 -7.38 -36.13
CA GLU A 173 -24.05 -6.97 -37.50
C GLU A 173 -24.24 -8.13 -38.49
N ILE A 174 -23.70 -9.31 -38.17
CA ILE A 174 -23.89 -10.54 -38.96
C ILE A 174 -25.39 -10.86 -39.09
N LEU A 175 -26.16 -10.79 -38.00
CA LEU A 175 -27.61 -10.99 -38.04
C LEU A 175 -28.33 -9.95 -38.90
N SER A 176 -27.93 -8.69 -38.82
CA SER A 176 -28.47 -7.61 -39.65
C SER A 176 -28.18 -7.83 -41.14
N LEU A 177 -26.94 -8.19 -41.47
CA LEU A 177 -26.52 -8.48 -42.84
C LEU A 177 -27.22 -9.71 -43.39
N LYS A 178 -27.37 -10.79 -42.59
CA LYS A 178 -28.17 -11.97 -42.98
C LYS A 178 -29.60 -11.58 -43.32
N LYS A 179 -30.27 -10.80 -42.47
CA LYS A 179 -31.63 -10.30 -42.77
C LYS A 179 -31.69 -9.48 -44.06
N LYS A 180 -30.69 -8.63 -44.33
CA LYS A 180 -30.62 -7.87 -45.60
C LYS A 180 -30.45 -8.81 -46.79
N ILE A 181 -29.58 -9.82 -46.68
CA ILE A 181 -29.38 -10.83 -47.71
C ILE A 181 -30.68 -11.60 -47.96
N ASP A 182 -31.40 -12.01 -46.92
CA ASP A 182 -32.68 -12.73 -47.04
C ASP A 182 -33.73 -11.88 -47.80
N ILE A 183 -33.89 -10.60 -47.45
CA ILE A 183 -34.80 -9.68 -48.16
C ILE A 183 -34.40 -9.52 -49.63
N LEU A 184 -33.11 -9.37 -49.91
CA LEU A 184 -32.60 -9.27 -51.28
C LEU A 184 -32.87 -10.57 -52.07
N GLN A 185 -32.65 -11.73 -51.45
CA GLN A 185 -32.97 -13.02 -52.06
C GLN A 185 -34.45 -13.18 -52.34
N ASP A 186 -35.34 -12.77 -51.41
CA ASP A 186 -36.78 -12.84 -51.59
C ASP A 186 -37.29 -11.88 -52.68
N THR A 187 -36.70 -10.69 -52.80
CA THR A 187 -36.97 -9.75 -53.90
C THR A 187 -36.59 -10.35 -55.26
N LEU A 188 -35.56 -11.21 -55.31
CA LEU A 188 -35.17 -11.93 -56.53
C LEU A 188 -36.07 -13.14 -56.85
N LYS A 189 -36.84 -13.65 -55.87
CA LYS A 189 -37.77 -14.81 -56.00
C LYS A 189 -39.15 -14.43 -56.57
N VAL A 190 -39.40 -13.17 -56.92
CA VAL A 190 -40.67 -12.75 -57.54
C VAL A 190 -40.90 -13.53 -58.85
N PRO A 191 -42.12 -14.01 -59.15
CA PRO A 191 -42.39 -14.94 -60.25
C PRO A 191 -41.81 -14.50 -61.59
N SER A 192 -41.34 -15.47 -62.38
CA SER A 192 -40.58 -15.25 -63.63
C SER A 192 -41.27 -14.31 -64.62
N ALA A 193 -42.61 -14.27 -64.62
CA ALA A 193 -43.37 -13.31 -65.44
C ALA A 193 -42.98 -11.86 -65.13
N THR A 194 -42.90 -11.50 -63.84
CA THR A 194 -42.44 -10.19 -63.36
C THR A 194 -40.93 -10.02 -63.49
N ARG A 195 -40.13 -11.10 -63.36
CA ARG A 195 -38.67 -11.06 -63.58
C ARG A 195 -38.32 -10.79 -65.04
N GLU A 196 -39.01 -11.43 -65.98
CA GLU A 196 -38.91 -11.11 -67.40
C GLU A 196 -39.41 -9.71 -67.68
N THR A 197 -40.50 -9.27 -67.05
CA THR A 197 -41.02 -7.90 -67.26
C THR A 197 -40.06 -6.84 -66.72
N LEU A 198 -39.46 -7.04 -65.54
CA LEU A 198 -38.44 -6.16 -64.97
C LEU A 198 -37.13 -6.23 -65.74
N SER A 199 -36.71 -7.44 -66.14
CA SER A 199 -35.54 -7.63 -67.00
C SER A 199 -35.75 -6.93 -68.33
N ARG A 200 -36.91 -7.08 -68.99
CA ARG A 200 -37.27 -6.32 -70.20
C ARG A 200 -37.30 -4.82 -69.92
N LEU A 201 -37.86 -4.33 -68.81
CA LEU A 201 -37.81 -2.90 -68.47
C LEU A 201 -36.38 -2.35 -68.36
N VAL A 202 -35.45 -3.16 -67.81
CA VAL A 202 -34.04 -2.80 -67.65
C VAL A 202 -33.24 -2.95 -68.94
N PHE A 203 -33.55 -3.94 -69.79
CA PHE A 203 -32.83 -4.23 -71.05
C PHE A 203 -33.43 -3.56 -72.30
N GLU A 204 -34.71 -3.16 -72.25
CA GLU A 204 -35.47 -2.54 -73.34
C GLU A 204 -35.68 -1.02 -73.10
N SER A 205 -35.26 -0.51 -71.94
CA SER A 205 -34.97 0.93 -71.81
C SER A 205 -33.85 1.25 -72.81
N PRO A 206 -34.07 2.14 -73.79
CA PRO A 206 -33.01 2.58 -74.69
C PRO A 206 -31.90 3.15 -73.82
N VAL A 207 -30.77 2.44 -73.69
CA VAL A 207 -29.61 3.01 -73.02
C VAL A 207 -29.14 4.16 -73.92
N PRO A 208 -29.03 5.40 -73.38
CA PRO A 208 -28.58 6.53 -74.15
C PRO A 208 -27.28 6.20 -74.88
N VAL A 209 -27.29 6.39 -76.20
CA VAL A 209 -26.11 6.33 -77.07
C VAL A 209 -25.18 7.46 -76.65
N GLU A 210 -24.36 7.25 -75.62
CA GLU A 210 -23.23 8.12 -75.21
C GLU A 210 -22.57 7.61 -73.91
N LEU A 211 -22.01 6.41 -73.91
CA LEU A 211 -21.00 6.06 -72.91
C LEU A 211 -19.78 5.48 -73.62
N GLN A 212 -18.89 6.41 -74.01
CA GLN A 212 -17.55 6.10 -74.48
C GLN A 212 -16.87 5.10 -73.54
N HIS A 213 -16.24 4.07 -74.10
CA HIS A 213 -15.38 3.17 -73.32
C HIS A 213 -14.36 4.01 -72.53
N PRO A 214 -14.24 3.83 -71.20
CA PRO A 214 -13.26 4.56 -70.42
C PRO A 214 -11.87 4.16 -70.88
N LYS A 215 -11.18 5.07 -71.56
CA LYS A 215 -9.75 4.96 -71.84
C LYS A 215 -9.03 5.02 -70.50
N LEU A 216 -8.58 3.87 -70.00
CA LEU A 216 -7.70 3.81 -68.84
C LEU A 216 -6.39 4.50 -69.22
N HIS A 217 -6.23 5.73 -68.74
CA HIS A 217 -5.01 6.50 -68.88
C HIS A 217 -3.94 5.89 -67.98
N ARG A 218 -2.80 5.48 -68.56
CA ARG A 218 -1.60 5.09 -67.79
C ARG A 218 -0.98 6.38 -67.22
N PRO A 219 -0.83 6.53 -65.89
CA PRO A 219 -0.15 7.68 -65.31
C PRO A 219 1.31 7.74 -65.78
N ALA A 220 1.80 8.94 -66.08
CA ALA A 220 3.10 9.18 -66.73
C ALA A 220 4.34 8.77 -65.90
N HIS A 221 4.17 8.32 -64.67
CA HIS A 221 5.25 7.95 -63.74
C HIS A 221 4.89 6.70 -62.94
N SER A 222 4.61 5.59 -63.63
CA SER A 222 4.60 4.27 -62.99
C SER A 222 5.98 3.64 -63.16
N ASP A 223 6.89 3.91 -62.23
CA ASP A 223 8.06 3.06 -62.06
C ASP A 223 7.55 1.67 -61.67
N GLU A 224 7.74 0.71 -62.56
CA GLU A 224 7.37 -0.69 -62.34
C GLU A 224 8.13 -1.20 -61.12
N ILE A 225 7.42 -1.47 -60.03
CA ILE A 225 8.00 -2.08 -58.83
C ILE A 225 8.38 -3.51 -59.20
N ASN A 226 9.67 -3.71 -59.49
CA ASN A 226 10.22 -5.03 -59.73
C ASN A 226 10.35 -5.78 -58.40
N LEU A 227 9.48 -6.76 -58.19
CA LEU A 227 9.43 -7.59 -56.98
C LEU A 227 10.59 -8.60 -56.87
N ASP A 228 11.48 -8.67 -57.87
CA ASP A 228 12.68 -9.51 -57.85
C ASP A 228 13.96 -8.75 -57.43
N ALA A 229 13.84 -7.52 -56.91
CA ALA A 229 14.99 -6.80 -56.37
C ALA A 229 15.38 -7.35 -54.98
N THR A 230 16.38 -8.23 -54.95
CA THR A 230 17.03 -8.72 -53.73
C THR A 230 17.90 -7.61 -53.13
N TYR A 231 17.52 -7.06 -51.97
CA TYR A 231 18.36 -6.16 -51.19
C TYR A 231 19.11 -6.95 -50.12
N GLU A 232 20.44 -7.04 -50.24
CA GLU A 232 21.33 -7.47 -49.16
C GLU A 232 21.40 -6.37 -48.09
N VAL A 233 20.88 -6.66 -46.90
CA VAL A 233 21.10 -5.82 -45.71
C VAL A 233 21.77 -6.68 -44.65
N ASP A 234 23.04 -6.37 -44.38
CA ASP A 234 23.85 -6.98 -43.32
C ASP A 234 23.21 -6.69 -41.94
N THR A 235 22.86 -7.75 -41.21
CA THR A 235 22.51 -7.65 -39.79
C THR A 235 23.42 -8.61 -38.99
N PRO A 236 24.09 -8.16 -37.91
CA PRO A 236 25.11 -8.97 -37.25
C PRO A 236 24.55 -10.19 -36.50
N GLU A 237 25.28 -11.31 -36.58
CA GLU A 237 24.94 -12.63 -36.04
C GLU A 237 24.93 -12.73 -34.50
N HIS A 238 24.08 -13.60 -33.96
CA HIS A 238 24.55 -14.64 -33.02
C HIS A 238 23.75 -15.95 -33.17
N GLN A 239 24.55 -17.00 -33.35
CA GLN A 239 24.30 -18.41 -33.69
C GLN A 239 23.52 -19.25 -32.62
N PRO A 240 23.19 -20.54 -32.90
CA PRO A 240 21.87 -21.13 -32.65
C PRO A 240 21.94 -22.39 -31.75
N CYS A 241 20.81 -23.07 -31.53
CA CYS A 241 20.63 -24.51 -31.82
C CYS A 241 19.30 -25.02 -31.24
N THR A 242 18.35 -25.47 -32.06
CA THR A 242 18.19 -26.80 -32.68
C THR A 242 17.60 -27.86 -31.74
N ALA A 243 16.34 -28.24 -31.97
CA ALA A 243 15.93 -29.65 -32.06
C ALA A 243 14.50 -29.82 -32.64
N PRO A 244 14.19 -30.95 -33.29
CA PRO A 244 13.14 -31.07 -34.32
C PRO A 244 11.97 -32.00 -33.94
N PHE A 245 10.84 -31.86 -34.64
CA PHE A 245 9.74 -32.83 -34.66
C PHE A 245 9.97 -33.93 -35.70
N SER A 246 9.70 -35.19 -35.35
CA SER A 246 9.37 -36.26 -36.31
C SER A 246 8.34 -37.25 -35.74
N PHE A 247 7.54 -37.84 -36.62
CA PHE A 247 6.33 -38.62 -36.35
C PHE A 247 6.56 -40.15 -36.30
N ALA A 248 5.88 -40.79 -35.34
CA ALA A 248 5.20 -42.11 -35.33
C ALA A 248 5.93 -43.47 -35.57
N LYS A 249 5.81 -44.39 -34.58
CA LYS A 249 5.31 -45.79 -34.74
C LYS A 249 4.97 -46.47 -33.39
N ARG A 250 4.00 -47.40 -33.43
CA ARG A 250 3.29 -48.06 -32.30
C ARG A 250 4.05 -49.22 -31.63
N GLN A 251 3.81 -49.48 -30.33
CA GLN A 251 3.62 -50.84 -29.76
C GLN A 251 2.97 -50.84 -28.35
N LYS A 252 2.41 -51.99 -27.92
CA LYS A 252 1.35 -52.23 -26.90
C LYS A 252 1.84 -52.60 -25.47
N LEU A 253 0.89 -52.47 -24.50
CA LEU A 253 0.67 -53.22 -23.22
C LEU A 253 1.72 -53.01 -22.08
N ASP A 254 1.44 -53.03 -20.76
CA ASP A 254 0.33 -53.51 -19.92
C ASP A 254 0.43 -52.95 -18.46
N LYS A 255 -0.71 -52.92 -17.74
CA LYS A 255 -1.01 -52.99 -16.27
C LYS A 255 -0.39 -52.08 -15.16
N LYS A 256 -1.38 -51.47 -14.44
CA LYS A 256 -1.60 -51.22 -12.98
C LYS A 256 -0.99 -49.99 -12.26
N PRO A 257 -1.80 -49.22 -11.49
CA PRO A 257 -1.35 -48.15 -10.58
C PRO A 257 -1.39 -48.56 -9.08
N PRO A 258 -0.67 -47.85 -8.19
CA PRO A 258 -0.99 -47.80 -6.76
C PRO A 258 -1.44 -46.39 -6.29
N PRO A 259 -2.04 -46.28 -5.09
CA PRO A 259 -3.16 -45.36 -4.83
C PRO A 259 -2.80 -44.09 -4.07
N VAL A 260 -3.59 -43.03 -4.30
CA VAL A 260 -3.66 -41.83 -3.47
C VAL A 260 -4.95 -41.89 -2.65
N VAL A 261 -4.82 -41.90 -1.32
CA VAL A 261 -5.97 -41.76 -0.41
C VAL A 261 -6.04 -40.30 0.07
N ASN A 262 -7.18 -39.70 -0.22
CA ASN A 262 -7.59 -38.36 0.19
C ASN A 262 -8.14 -38.39 1.63
N LEU A 263 -7.70 -37.48 2.49
CA LEU A 263 -8.41 -37.15 3.73
C LEU A 263 -8.28 -35.66 4.08
N ALA A 264 -9.08 -34.83 3.40
CA ALA A 264 -9.32 -33.45 3.81
C ALA A 264 -10.71 -32.99 3.35
N LYS A 265 -11.76 -33.52 3.96
CA LYS A 265 -13.13 -32.99 3.88
C LYS A 265 -13.89 -33.28 5.16
N LYS A 266 -13.95 -32.28 6.06
CA LYS A 266 -14.88 -32.08 7.19
C LYS A 266 -14.27 -30.92 7.99
N VAL A 267 -14.88 -29.77 8.29
CA VAL A 267 -16.24 -29.26 8.20
C VAL A 267 -16.09 -27.72 8.20
N LEU A 268 -16.76 -27.01 7.29
CA LEU A 268 -17.04 -25.58 7.45
C LEU A 268 -18.46 -25.33 6.94
N LYS A 269 -19.41 -25.15 7.87
CA LYS A 269 -20.62 -24.34 7.66
C LYS A 269 -21.32 -24.04 9.00
N GLU A 270 -20.99 -22.87 9.53
CA GLU A 270 -21.89 -21.77 9.93
C GLU A 270 -23.28 -22.09 10.53
N THR A 271 -23.52 -21.62 11.76
CA THR A 271 -24.83 -21.11 12.19
C THR A 271 -24.65 -20.03 13.27
N VAL A 272 -25.44 -18.96 13.17
CA VAL A 272 -25.43 -17.74 13.98
C VAL A 272 -26.53 -17.79 15.06
N GLU A 273 -26.19 -17.20 16.21
CA GLU A 273 -26.99 -16.66 17.34
C GLU A 273 -27.67 -17.54 18.41
N ASN A 274 -27.32 -17.16 19.66
CA ASN A 274 -28.08 -17.13 20.92
C ASN A 274 -28.20 -18.38 21.82
N GLY A 275 -27.40 -18.37 22.90
CA GLY A 275 -27.92 -18.59 24.26
C GLY A 275 -27.27 -19.69 25.11
N ALA A 276 -26.56 -19.25 26.16
CA ALA A 276 -26.27 -19.91 27.45
C ALA A 276 -25.07 -20.88 27.57
N ASP A 277 -24.31 -20.62 28.65
CA ASP A 277 -23.35 -21.43 29.40
C ASP A 277 -23.27 -22.93 29.04
N ASP A 278 -22.07 -23.45 28.85
CA ASP A 278 -21.37 -24.13 29.95
C ASP A 278 -19.89 -24.38 29.64
N LEU A 279 -19.13 -24.42 30.72
CA LEU A 279 -17.70 -24.67 30.82
C LEU A 279 -17.34 -26.13 30.53
N GLU A 280 -16.03 -26.38 30.51
CA GLU A 280 -15.36 -27.70 30.61
C GLU A 280 -14.81 -28.29 29.30
N ASP A 281 -13.69 -27.72 28.84
CA ASP A 281 -12.63 -28.54 28.22
C ASP A 281 -11.22 -27.93 28.41
N ASP A 282 -10.95 -27.38 29.61
CA ASP A 282 -9.65 -26.77 29.96
C ASP A 282 -8.82 -27.65 30.92
N ASP A 283 -9.35 -28.79 31.38
CA ASP A 283 -8.66 -29.66 32.33
C ASP A 283 -7.74 -30.69 31.63
N ALA A 284 -8.00 -31.00 30.37
CA ALA A 284 -7.14 -31.88 29.56
C ALA A 284 -5.76 -31.25 29.25
N LEU A 285 -5.68 -29.92 29.21
CA LEU A 285 -4.46 -29.17 28.86
C LEU A 285 -3.61 -28.79 30.08
N LYS A 286 -4.19 -28.80 31.29
CA LYS A 286 -3.47 -28.53 32.56
C LYS A 286 -2.56 -29.66 33.00
N GLY A 287 -2.80 -30.89 32.52
CA GLY A 287 -2.01 -32.09 32.82
C GLY A 287 -0.75 -32.25 31.96
N LEU A 288 -0.65 -31.56 30.81
CA LEU A 288 0.48 -31.69 29.88
C LEU A 288 1.64 -30.72 30.15
N LEU A 289 1.42 -29.67 30.96
CA LEU A 289 2.41 -28.61 31.15
C LEU A 289 3.06 -28.68 32.55
N PRO A 290 4.40 -28.63 32.65
CA PRO A 290 5.11 -28.51 33.91
C PRO A 290 4.60 -27.33 34.76
N ALA A 291 4.60 -27.50 36.09
CA ALA A 291 4.00 -26.54 37.03
C ALA A 291 4.50 -25.09 36.85
N PHE A 292 5.77 -24.92 36.49
CA PHE A 292 6.42 -23.62 36.30
C PHE A 292 5.91 -22.82 35.08
N ILE A 293 5.20 -23.46 34.13
CA ILE A 293 4.67 -22.79 32.92
C ILE A 293 3.23 -22.29 33.15
N ARG A 294 2.51 -22.86 34.11
CA ARG A 294 1.08 -22.62 34.32
C ARG A 294 0.74 -21.18 34.73
N SER A 295 1.68 -20.46 35.35
CA SER A 295 1.51 -19.07 35.79
C SER A 295 1.62 -18.02 34.68
N SER A 296 2.12 -18.38 33.48
CA SER A 296 2.35 -17.42 32.39
C SER A 296 1.21 -17.32 31.37
N VAL A 297 0.25 -18.26 31.36
CA VAL A 297 -0.80 -18.34 30.31
C VAL A 297 -2.13 -17.69 30.70
N LEU A 298 -2.28 -17.22 31.94
CA LEU A 298 -3.53 -16.62 32.44
C LEU A 298 -3.29 -15.18 32.94
N SER A 299 -3.03 -14.26 32.02
CA SER A 299 -3.20 -12.82 32.29
C SER A 299 -4.50 -12.29 31.69
N LYS A 300 -5.64 -12.89 32.10
CA LYS A 300 -6.93 -12.22 31.98
C LYS A 300 -7.03 -11.16 33.09
N LYS A 301 -7.05 -9.91 32.66
CA LYS A 301 -7.17 -8.70 33.47
C LYS A 301 -8.52 -8.68 34.22
N PRO A 302 -8.58 -8.50 35.55
CA PRO A 302 -9.84 -8.20 36.21
C PRO A 302 -10.23 -6.75 35.90
N SER A 303 -11.41 -6.56 35.32
CA SER A 303 -12.09 -5.28 35.28
C SER A 303 -12.63 -4.97 36.68
N LEU A 304 -12.01 -4.03 37.37
CA LEU A 304 -12.56 -3.45 38.60
C LEU A 304 -13.09 -2.05 38.29
N GLY A 305 -14.41 -1.97 38.18
CA GLY A 305 -15.15 -0.73 38.31
C GLY A 305 -15.77 -0.63 39.70
N VAL A 306 -15.75 0.60 40.23
CA VAL A 306 -16.72 1.20 41.16
C VAL A 306 -16.51 0.96 42.68
N LEU A 307 -15.96 1.97 43.41
CA LEU A 307 -16.60 2.72 44.51
C LEU A 307 -15.61 3.51 45.42
N LEU A 308 -16.03 4.74 45.80
CA LEU A 308 -15.53 5.68 46.83
C LEU A 308 -14.18 6.40 46.57
N GLY A 309 -13.99 7.70 46.78
CA GLY A 309 -14.81 8.75 47.40
C GLY A 309 -14.07 10.11 47.34
N SER A 310 -14.82 11.21 47.41
CA SER A 310 -14.33 12.59 47.39
C SER A 310 -13.58 12.95 48.68
N HIS A 311 -12.38 13.57 48.58
CA HIS A 311 -11.80 14.31 49.70
C HIS A 311 -11.02 15.53 49.20
N LYS A 312 -11.46 16.71 49.65
CA LYS A 312 -10.81 18.01 49.46
C LYS A 312 -9.74 18.17 50.55
N ASN A 313 -8.46 18.24 50.18
CA ASN A 313 -7.39 18.70 51.07
C ASN A 313 -6.60 19.80 50.35
N MET A 314 -6.74 21.05 50.79
CA MET A 314 -5.90 22.19 50.37
C MET A 314 -4.55 22.08 51.08
N GLY A 315 -3.51 21.66 50.36
CA GLY A 315 -2.12 21.74 50.83
C GLY A 315 -1.59 23.19 50.71
N SER A 316 -0.96 23.70 51.77
CA SER A 316 -0.28 25.01 51.75
C SER A 316 1.06 24.89 51.02
N VAL A 317 1.29 25.76 50.04
CA VAL A 317 2.47 25.71 49.16
C VAL A 317 3.54 26.66 49.65
N ARG A 318 4.74 26.16 49.98
CA ARG A 318 5.92 26.98 50.28
C ARG A 318 6.96 26.90 49.15
N THR A 319 7.55 28.03 48.82
CA THR A 319 8.64 28.16 47.81
C THR A 319 10.00 28.02 48.48
N GLY A 320 10.83 27.09 48.01
CA GLY A 320 12.20 26.87 48.49
C GLY A 320 13.22 26.83 47.35
N TYR A 321 14.51 27.00 47.69
CA TYR A 321 15.63 26.94 46.74
C TYR A 321 16.04 25.49 46.52
N ASP A 322 16.09 25.05 45.25
CA ASP A 322 16.29 23.64 44.88
C ASP A 322 17.75 23.25 44.61
N GLY A 323 18.70 24.13 44.93
CA GLY A 323 20.13 23.88 44.75
C GLY A 323 20.62 23.91 43.30
N MET A 324 19.73 24.18 42.33
CA MET A 324 20.08 24.28 40.91
C MET A 324 19.92 25.70 40.34
N GLY A 325 19.87 26.71 41.22
CA GLY A 325 19.75 28.11 40.79
C GLY A 325 18.32 28.59 40.56
N GLY A 326 17.30 27.86 41.03
CA GLY A 326 15.89 28.25 40.94
C GLY A 326 15.13 28.15 42.27
N ARG A 327 14.01 28.88 42.38
CA ARG A 327 13.03 28.70 43.45
C ARG A 327 11.83 27.94 42.89
N THR A 328 11.62 26.73 43.38
CA THR A 328 10.55 25.83 42.92
C THR A 328 9.55 25.58 44.07
N LYS A 329 8.27 25.37 43.73
CA LYS A 329 7.17 25.17 44.69
C LYS A 329 6.97 23.69 44.94
N PHE A 330 6.95 23.24 46.19
CA PHE A 330 6.68 21.86 46.55
C PHE A 330 5.56 21.79 47.59
N ILE A 331 4.81 20.69 47.59
CA ILE A 331 3.69 20.43 48.52
C ILE A 331 4.18 19.38 49.51
N GLU A 332 4.19 19.73 50.79
CA GLU A 332 4.56 18.82 51.87
C GLU A 332 3.34 17.96 52.25
N PRO A 333 3.48 16.62 52.40
CA PRO A 333 2.42 15.81 52.97
C PRO A 333 2.28 16.14 54.45
N VAL A 334 1.07 16.50 54.88
CA VAL A 334 0.76 16.66 56.31
C VAL A 334 0.85 15.28 56.96
N SER A 335 1.62 15.18 58.04
CA SER A 335 1.91 13.92 58.76
C SER A 335 0.66 13.25 59.34
#